data_AF-A0A6C0IEQ3-F1
#
_entry.id   AF-A0A6C0IEQ3-F1
#
_cell.length_a   1.000
_cell.length_b   1.000
_cell.length_c   1.000
_cell.angle_alpha   90.00
_cell.angle_beta   90.00
_cell.angle_gamma   90.00
#
_symmetry.space_group_name_H-M   'P 1'
#
loop_
_entity.id
_entity.type
_entity.pdbx_description
1 polymer ?
#
loop_
_entity_poly.entity_id
_entity_poly.type
_entity_poly.pdbx_seq_one_letter_code
_entity_poly.pdbx_strand_id
1 'polypeptide(L)'
;MTDEIRDDMSVSESKINEEIIKQHDKNYHIYKRTTTVEKKGKTYNKIFKLGLYASGCIGSNIRDAVTGVYYNYKVGSKDEDRFFSVVDCTGTKSKSTITYFYQSPNQYESVNKSSISENTHSRWNQLQAQMAN
;
A
#
# COMPACT_ATOMS: atom_id res chain seq x y z
N MET A 1 5.00 -2.71 43.54
CA MET A 1 4.23 -3.44 42.52
C MET A 1 3.34 -2.43 41.79
N THR A 2 3.91 -1.54 40.97
CA THR A 2 3.18 -0.51 40.21
C THR A 2 4.04 0.01 39.02
N ASP A 3 4.54 -0.87 38.15
CA ASP A 3 5.31 -0.46 36.96
C ASP A 3 4.69 -0.92 35.63
N GLU A 4 3.47 -1.46 35.61
CA GLU A 4 2.87 -1.99 34.36
C GLU A 4 1.83 -1.07 33.70
N ILE A 5 1.55 0.13 34.24
CA ILE A 5 0.45 1.00 33.76
C ILE A 5 0.95 2.16 32.86
N ARG A 6 2.26 2.38 32.73
CA ARG A 6 2.81 3.53 31.97
C ARG A 6 3.00 3.31 30.47
N ASP A 7 3.07 2.06 30.00
CA ASP A 7 3.38 1.77 28.59
C ASP A 7 2.15 1.69 27.67
N ASP A 8 0.94 1.48 28.20
CA ASP A 8 -0.27 1.38 27.37
C ASP A 8 -0.77 2.75 26.88
N MET A 9 -0.51 3.81 27.66
CA MET A 9 -0.97 5.16 27.36
C MET A 9 -0.17 5.82 26.22
N SER A 10 1.15 5.57 26.15
CA SER A 10 2.06 6.12 25.12
C SER A 10 1.85 5.50 23.72
N VAL A 11 1.40 4.24 23.67
CA VAL A 11 1.07 3.54 22.43
C VAL A 11 -0.24 4.07 21.80
N SER A 12 -1.14 4.62 22.63
CA SER A 12 -2.41 5.17 22.14
C SER A 12 -2.23 6.54 21.46
N GLU A 13 -1.41 7.43 22.04
CA GLU A 13 -1.16 8.77 21.50
C GLU A 13 -0.35 8.75 20.21
N SER A 14 0.63 7.84 20.09
CA SER A 14 1.43 7.67 18.87
C SER A 14 0.58 7.21 17.68
N LYS A 15 -0.35 6.26 17.88
CA LYS A 15 -1.30 5.82 16.85
C LYS A 15 -2.24 6.93 16.39
N ILE A 16 -2.73 7.74 17.33
CA ILE A 16 -3.61 8.88 17.04
C ILE A 16 -2.85 9.92 16.20
N ASN A 17 -1.61 10.24 16.58
CA ASN A 17 -0.77 11.18 15.84
C ASN A 17 -0.47 10.69 14.41
N GLU A 18 -0.18 9.40 14.23
CA GLU A 18 -0.01 8.83 12.89
C GLU A 18 -1.27 8.94 12.03
N GLU A 19 -2.45 8.69 12.58
CA GLU A 19 -3.71 8.83 11.82
C GLU A 19 -4.02 10.27 11.44
N ILE A 20 -3.71 11.23 12.33
CA ILE A 20 -3.86 12.67 12.04
C ILE A 20 -2.90 13.09 10.92
N ILE A 21 -1.63 12.66 10.97
CA ILE A 21 -0.63 12.93 9.93
C ILE A 21 -1.07 12.32 8.59
N LYS A 22 -1.58 11.09 8.60
CA LYS A 22 -2.14 10.41 7.43
C LYS A 22 -3.28 11.21 6.79
N GLN A 23 -4.21 11.73 7.58
CA GLN A 23 -5.35 12.49 7.07
C GLN A 23 -4.98 13.86 6.49
N HIS A 24 -3.91 14.48 6.99
CA HIS A 24 -3.43 15.76 6.47
C HIS A 24 -2.56 15.60 5.20
N ASP A 25 -2.12 14.38 4.88
CA ASP A 25 -1.34 14.12 3.68
C ASP A 25 -2.22 14.13 2.43
N LYS A 26 -1.95 15.08 1.54
CA LYS A 26 -2.67 15.26 0.27
C LYS A 26 -2.62 14.03 -0.64
N ASN A 27 -1.60 13.19 -0.50
CA ASN A 27 -1.39 12.00 -1.31
C ASN A 27 -1.82 10.71 -0.60
N TYR A 28 -2.39 10.79 0.61
CA TYR A 28 -2.97 9.64 1.29
C TYR A 28 -4.42 9.42 0.88
N HIS A 29 -4.73 8.22 0.41
CA HIS A 29 -6.04 7.85 -0.13
C HIS A 29 -6.61 6.67 0.64
N ILE A 30 -7.87 6.80 1.07
CA ILE A 30 -8.60 5.69 1.69
C ILE A 30 -9.44 4.99 0.62
N TYR A 31 -9.03 3.77 0.28
CA TYR A 31 -9.74 2.86 -0.60
C TYR A 31 -10.66 1.95 0.21
N LYS A 32 -11.85 1.65 -0.34
CA LYS A 32 -12.79 0.69 0.26
C LYS A 32 -12.94 -0.48 -0.69
N ARG A 33 -12.61 -1.67 -0.23
CA ARG A 33 -12.83 -2.90 -1.00
C ARG A 33 -13.80 -3.81 -0.29
N THR A 34 -14.75 -4.35 -1.03
CA THR A 34 -15.65 -5.38 -0.53
C THR A 34 -15.09 -6.74 -0.93
N THR A 35 -14.84 -7.60 0.06
CA THR A 35 -14.41 -8.98 -0.17
C THR A 35 -15.38 -9.92 0.53
N THR A 36 -15.71 -11.00 -0.17
CA THR A 36 -16.53 -12.08 0.36
C THR A 36 -15.68 -12.94 1.29
N VAL A 37 -16.10 -13.07 2.55
CA VAL A 37 -15.43 -13.90 3.55
C VAL A 37 -16.36 -14.99 4.04
N GLU A 38 -15.85 -16.20 4.17
CA GLU A 38 -16.58 -17.32 4.75
C GLU A 38 -16.24 -17.47 6.22
N LYS A 39 -17.26 -17.50 7.07
CA LYS A 39 -17.09 -17.72 8.50
C LYS A 39 -18.18 -18.67 8.99
N LYS A 40 -17.77 -19.81 9.55
CA LYS A 40 -18.68 -20.83 10.11
C LYS A 40 -19.76 -21.30 9.11
N GLY A 41 -19.37 -21.55 7.86
CA GLY A 41 -20.29 -22.02 6.80
C GLY A 41 -21.29 -20.97 6.29
N LYS A 42 -21.12 -19.69 6.65
CA LYS A 42 -21.91 -18.57 6.12
C LYS A 42 -20.99 -17.57 5.41
N THR A 43 -21.47 -17.09 4.28
CA THR A 43 -20.78 -16.14 3.41
C THR A 43 -21.20 -14.72 3.76
N TYR A 44 -20.23 -13.84 4.02
CA TYR A 44 -20.46 -12.45 4.38
C TYR A 44 -19.66 -11.50 3.50
N ASN A 45 -20.26 -10.38 3.12
CA ASN A 45 -19.54 -9.29 2.46
C ASN A 45 -18.89 -8.41 3.53
N LYS A 46 -17.55 -8.40 3.56
CA LYS A 46 -16.79 -7.54 4.48
C LYS A 46 -16.17 -6.39 3.70
N ILE A 47 -16.40 -5.18 4.17
CA ILE A 47 -15.76 -3.97 3.63
C ILE A 47 -14.46 -3.73 4.38
N PHE A 48 -13.35 -3.74 3.67
CA PHE A 48 -12.04 -3.35 4.15
C PHE A 48 -11.79 -1.89 3.77
N LYS A 49 -11.27 -1.09 4.71
CA LYS A 49 -10.73 0.24 4.46
C LYS A 49 -9.21 0.12 4.36
N LEU A 50 -8.64 0.63 3.29
CA LEU A 50 -7.23 0.52 2.96
C LEU A 50 -6.69 1.94 2.84
N GLY A 51 -5.76 2.29 3.72
CA GLY A 51 -5.01 3.54 3.61
C GLY A 51 -3.80 3.33 2.73
N LEU A 52 -3.74 4.02 1.59
CA LEU A 52 -2.64 3.91 0.64
C LEU A 52 -2.02 5.28 0.38
N TYR A 53 -0.70 5.31 0.31
CA TYR A 53 0.04 6.51 -0.07
C TYR A 53 0.33 6.50 -1.57
N ALA A 54 -0.15 7.52 -2.26
CA ALA A 54 0.15 7.74 -3.66
C ALA A 54 1.55 8.32 -3.81
N SER A 55 2.22 7.92 -4.89
CA SER A 55 3.41 8.62 -5.38
C SER A 55 3.02 9.74 -6.35
N GLY A 56 3.91 10.72 -6.47
CA GLY A 56 3.73 11.85 -7.38
C GLY A 56 3.93 11.48 -8.85
N CYS A 57 3.93 12.50 -9.71
CA CYS A 57 4.21 12.38 -11.13
C CYS A 57 5.69 12.04 -11.40
N ILE A 58 6.01 11.76 -12.67
CA ILE A 58 7.38 11.56 -13.18
C ILE A 58 8.36 12.58 -12.58
N GLY A 59 9.49 12.09 -12.08
CA GLY A 59 10.53 12.88 -11.42
C GLY A 59 10.36 13.04 -9.90
N SER A 60 9.21 12.68 -9.34
CA SER A 60 8.99 12.63 -7.88
C SER A 60 9.67 11.41 -7.27
N ASN A 61 9.98 11.48 -5.98
CA ASN A 61 10.49 10.32 -5.24
C ASN A 61 9.39 9.24 -5.11
N ILE A 62 9.79 7.99 -5.30
CA ILE A 62 8.93 6.84 -5.10
C ILE A 62 8.58 6.74 -3.62
N ARG A 63 7.28 6.59 -3.34
CA ARG A 63 6.74 6.43 -2.01
C ARG A 63 6.09 5.07 -1.87
N ASP A 64 6.42 4.39 -0.78
CA ASP A 64 5.81 3.12 -0.41
C ASP A 64 4.32 3.31 -0.14
N ALA A 65 3.48 2.55 -0.84
CA ALA A 65 2.04 2.66 -0.75
C ALA A 65 1.49 2.24 0.63
N VAL A 66 2.22 1.43 1.40
CA VAL A 66 1.79 0.88 2.68
C VAL A 66 2.36 1.67 3.85
N THR A 67 3.68 1.87 3.84
CA THR A 67 4.37 2.54 4.95
C THR A 67 4.41 4.05 4.79
N GLY A 68 4.31 4.55 3.56
CA GLY A 68 4.43 5.97 3.26
C GLY A 68 5.88 6.49 3.26
N VAL A 69 6.87 5.60 3.39
CA VAL A 69 8.30 5.94 3.33
C VAL A 69 8.69 6.36 1.91
N TYR A 70 9.48 7.43 1.80
CA TYR A 70 10.06 7.86 0.54
C TYR A 70 11.39 7.16 0.28
N TYR A 71 11.54 6.60 -0.90
CA TYR A 71 12.80 6.09 -1.41
C TYR A 71 13.51 7.16 -2.26
N ASN A 72 14.84 7.05 -2.37
CA ASN A 72 15.66 7.96 -3.18
C ASN A 72 15.59 7.68 -4.69
N TYR A 73 14.67 6.81 -5.11
CA TYR A 73 14.40 6.47 -6.51
C TYR A 73 13.30 7.37 -7.06
N LYS A 74 13.35 7.66 -8.36
CA LYS A 74 12.40 8.57 -9.01
C LYS A 74 11.39 7.81 -9.86
N VAL A 75 10.15 8.29 -9.87
CA VAL A 75 9.13 7.84 -10.82
C VAL A 75 9.58 8.18 -12.25
N GLY A 76 9.52 7.21 -13.15
CA GLY A 76 10.02 7.26 -14.52
C GLY A 76 11.52 6.97 -14.69
N SER A 77 12.22 6.61 -13.61
CA SER A 77 13.60 6.13 -13.69
C SER A 77 13.67 4.62 -13.91
N LYS A 78 14.83 4.11 -14.34
CA LYS A 78 15.05 2.65 -14.47
C LYS A 78 14.94 1.90 -13.14
N ASP A 79 15.14 2.60 -12.02
CA ASP A 79 15.00 2.02 -10.69
C ASP A 79 13.54 1.83 -10.27
N GLU A 80 12.58 2.34 -11.05
CA GLU A 80 11.15 2.09 -10.82
C GLU A 80 10.82 0.59 -10.90
N ASP A 81 11.48 -0.14 -11.80
CA ASP A 81 11.23 -1.56 -12.04
C ASP A 81 11.62 -2.47 -10.86
N ARG A 82 12.32 -1.92 -9.85
CA ARG A 82 12.60 -2.59 -8.57
C ARG A 82 11.34 -2.74 -7.72
N PHE A 83 10.34 -1.89 -7.94
CA PHE A 83 9.11 -1.87 -7.20
C PHE A 83 7.97 -2.44 -8.04
N PHE A 84 6.99 -3.03 -7.36
CA PHE A 84 5.74 -3.44 -7.97
C PHE A 84 4.83 -2.21 -8.09
N SER A 85 4.76 -1.61 -9.28
CA SER A 85 3.93 -0.45 -9.55
C SER A 85 2.50 -0.86 -9.93
N VAL A 86 1.52 -0.15 -9.35
CA VAL A 86 0.10 -0.35 -9.66
C VAL A 86 -0.53 1.00 -9.95
N VAL A 87 -1.17 1.06 -11.10
CA VAL A 87 -1.82 2.27 -11.60
C VAL A 87 -3.32 2.15 -11.40
N ASP A 88 -3.90 3.06 -10.63
CA ASP A 88 -5.35 3.15 -10.46
C ASP A 88 -5.94 4.13 -11.49
N CYS A 89 -6.72 3.57 -12.41
CA CYS A 89 -7.43 4.27 -13.47
C CYS A 89 -8.94 4.37 -13.21
N THR A 90 -9.42 4.01 -12.02
CA THR A 90 -10.87 3.94 -11.73
C THR A 90 -11.52 5.33 -11.65
N GLY A 91 -10.73 6.41 -11.61
CA GLY A 91 -11.20 7.81 -11.64
C GLY A 91 -12.09 8.20 -10.44
N THR A 92 -12.22 7.33 -9.43
CA THR A 92 -13.18 7.49 -8.33
C THR A 92 -12.75 8.54 -7.31
N LYS A 93 -11.46 8.93 -7.30
CA LYS A 93 -10.87 9.77 -6.26
C LYS A 93 -10.06 10.95 -6.78
N SER A 94 -9.42 10.80 -7.94
CA SER A 94 -8.69 11.87 -8.60
C SER A 94 -9.12 11.96 -10.06
N LYS A 95 -9.09 13.17 -10.61
CA LYS A 95 -9.21 13.40 -12.06
C LYS A 95 -7.99 12.86 -12.82
N SER A 96 -6.89 12.59 -12.12
CA SER A 96 -5.65 12.04 -12.65
C SER A 96 -5.45 10.60 -12.23
N THR A 97 -4.76 9.85 -13.07
CA THR A 97 -4.22 8.53 -12.76
C THR A 97 -3.31 8.61 -11.52
N ILE A 98 -3.48 7.67 -10.59
CA ILE A 98 -2.66 7.57 -9.38
C ILE A 98 -1.78 6.31 -9.48
N THR A 99 -0.50 6.46 -9.14
CA THR A 99 0.43 5.33 -9.10
C THR A 99 0.82 5.00 -7.66
N TYR A 100 0.71 3.73 -7.32
CA TYR A 100 1.10 3.16 -6.03
C TYR A 100 2.30 2.24 -6.25
N PHE A 101 3.28 2.31 -5.35
CA PHE A 101 4.46 1.45 -5.40
C PHE A 101 4.51 0.55 -4.19
N TYR A 102 4.67 -0.74 -4.45
CA TYR A 102 4.81 -1.80 -3.45
C TYR A 102 6.18 -2.45 -3.59
N GLN A 103 6.70 -3.01 -2.50
CA GLN A 103 7.96 -3.75 -2.51
C GLN A 103 7.83 -5.10 -3.24
N SER A 104 6.64 -5.70 -3.23
CA SER A 104 6.40 -6.99 -3.89
C SER A 104 4.92 -7.14 -4.27
N PRO A 105 4.60 -8.02 -5.23
CA PRO A 105 3.22 -8.40 -5.53
C PRO A 105 2.51 -8.99 -4.29
N ASN A 106 3.23 -9.73 -3.44
CA ASN A 106 2.67 -10.27 -2.19
C ASN A 106 2.23 -9.16 -1.22
N GLN A 107 3.00 -8.06 -1.14
CA GLN A 107 2.62 -6.91 -0.32
C GLN A 107 1.33 -6.28 -0.84
N TYR A 108 1.19 -6.14 -2.16
CA TYR A 108 -0.04 -5.69 -2.79
C TYR A 108 -1.23 -6.61 -2.42
N GLU A 109 -1.09 -7.92 -2.58
CA GLU A 109 -2.18 -8.87 -2.29
C GLU A 109 -2.62 -8.83 -0.82
N SER A 110 -1.63 -8.77 0.08
CA SER A 110 -1.87 -8.68 1.52
C SER A 110 -2.66 -7.43 1.88
N VAL A 111 -2.31 -6.28 1.29
CA VAL A 111 -3.00 -5.02 1.56
C VAL A 111 -4.36 -5.01 0.86
N ASN A 112 -4.38 -5.25 -0.45
CA ASN A 112 -5.58 -5.15 -1.28
C ASN A 112 -6.57 -6.30 -1.13
N LYS A 113 -6.26 -7.34 -0.34
CA LYS A 113 -7.11 -8.53 -0.13
C LYS A 113 -7.62 -9.10 -1.45
N SER A 114 -6.72 -9.12 -2.43
CA SER A 114 -6.95 -9.57 -3.80
C SER A 114 -5.87 -10.57 -4.16
N SER A 115 -6.23 -11.59 -4.92
CA SER A 115 -5.25 -12.43 -5.60
C SER A 115 -4.85 -11.76 -6.91
N ILE A 116 -3.56 -11.72 -7.20
CA ILE A 116 -3.03 -11.46 -8.54
C ILE A 116 -2.96 -12.80 -9.28
N SER A 117 -2.96 -12.77 -10.61
CA SER A 117 -2.71 -13.95 -11.44
C SER A 117 -1.27 -14.46 -11.32
N GLU A 118 -1.11 -15.78 -11.38
CA GLU A 118 0.20 -16.45 -11.33
C GLU A 118 1.16 -16.00 -12.44
N ASN A 119 0.63 -15.64 -13.61
CA ASN A 119 1.41 -15.07 -14.72
C ASN A 119 2.10 -13.76 -14.34
N THR A 120 1.42 -12.90 -13.55
CA THR A 120 2.00 -11.62 -13.13
C THR A 120 3.09 -11.83 -12.09
N HIS A 121 2.89 -12.76 -11.15
CA HIS A 121 3.92 -13.17 -10.19
C HIS A 121 5.16 -13.70 -10.90
N SER A 122 4.95 -14.61 -11.85
CA SER A 122 6.03 -15.20 -12.65
C SER A 122 6.81 -14.15 -13.43
N ARG A 123 6.11 -13.21 -14.07
CA ARG A 123 6.73 -12.10 -14.81
C ARG A 123 7.55 -11.19 -13.89
N TRP A 124 7.03 -10.84 -12.72
CA TRP A 124 7.76 -10.00 -11.77
C TRP A 124 9.03 -10.70 -11.28
N ASN A 125 8.93 -11.98 -10.90
CA ASN A 125 10.09 -12.79 -10.48
C ASN A 125 11.18 -12.87 -11.58
N GLN A 126 10.78 -13.02 -12.85
CA GLN A 126 11.71 -13.02 -13.97
C GLN A 126 12.44 -11.68 -14.12
N LEU A 127 11.73 -10.56 -13.99
CA LEU A 127 12.34 -9.22 -14.04
C LEU A 127 13.32 -9.01 -12.89
N GLN A 128 12.96 -9.40 -11.67
CA GLN A 128 13.86 -9.30 -10.52
C GLN A 128 15.12 -10.16 -10.69
N ALA A 129 14.98 -11.37 -11.25
CA ALA A 129 16.13 -12.24 -11.55
C ALA A 129 17.06 -11.64 -12.63
N GLN A 130 16.50 -10.93 -13.62
CA GLN A 130 17.29 -10.25 -14.66
C GLN A 130 18.05 -9.04 -14.12
N MET A 131 17.53 -8.35 -13.10
CA MET A 131 18.20 -7.21 -12.48
C MET A 131 19.30 -7.61 -11.48
N ALA A 132 19.27 -8.85 -11.01
CA ALA A 132 20.26 -9.38 -10.07
C ALA A 132 21.54 -9.89 -10.75
N ASN A 133 21.52 -10.09 -12.08
CA ASN A 133 22.65 -10.49 -12.90
C ASN A 133 23.29 -9.28 -13.61
#